data_AF-A0A951Q5E9-F1
#
_entry.id   AF-A0A951Q5E9-F1
#
_cell.length_a   1.000
_cell.length_b   1.000
_cell.length_c   1.000
_cell.angle_alpha   90.00
_cell.angle_beta   90.00
_cell.angle_gamma   90.00
#
_symmetry.space_group_name_H-M   'P 1'
#
loop_
_entity.id
_entity.type
_entity.pdbx_description
1 polymer ?
#
loop_
_entity_poly.entity_id
_entity_poly.type
_entity_poly.pdbx_seq_one_letter_code
_entity_poly.pdbx_strand_id
1 'polypeptide(L)'
;MKLSSGIQAFWLAVGSYVLSGLALFLYLLAGNGWQLTNLLNLPDLLGFTIVIALVTFPLLWFLSNVKIQMLRATPNEWQFKVAVIADYPQLDLNWLQQQTTILESLGFVQLMDYNVDPGNGFARCFAHPQQYCFAEIGQIFTLKEDKLAKNCTFHSSLSQDWSLTAINREVNQLDGIAYIWRHPQAVRTYHSNINVDELLQAHLILRQQILTDVGISVSNDVSWSAYRSLGQQATIFRKQTLRRKNLLLAMLEATLFEMKPKSEWLGDYPKAAKRGTNNRSYGFKHSLR
;
A
#
# COMPACT_ATOMS: atom_id res chain seq x y z
N MET A 1 -11.91 1.84 18.52
CA MET A 1 -10.70 2.07 17.68
C MET A 1 -10.80 3.44 17.04
N LYS A 2 -9.72 4.21 17.03
CA LYS A 2 -9.67 5.56 16.45
C LYS A 2 -9.13 5.44 15.01
N LEU A 3 -9.87 5.90 14.00
CA LEU A 3 -9.37 5.98 12.62
C LEU A 3 -8.23 7.00 12.52
N SER A 4 -7.40 6.95 11.48
CA SER A 4 -6.40 7.97 11.21
C SER A 4 -7.07 9.33 10.97
N SER A 5 -6.39 10.42 11.31
CA SER A 5 -6.92 11.78 11.14
C SER A 5 -7.32 12.07 9.70
N GLY A 6 -6.59 11.53 8.72
CA GLY A 6 -6.91 11.65 7.30
C GLY A 6 -8.22 10.98 6.93
N ILE A 7 -8.44 9.74 7.37
CA ILE A 7 -9.71 9.02 7.12
C ILE A 7 -10.88 9.69 7.85
N GLN A 8 -10.69 10.14 9.09
CA GLN A 8 -11.73 10.87 9.84
C GLN A 8 -12.13 12.16 9.11
N ALA A 9 -11.16 12.99 8.72
CA ALA A 9 -11.42 14.23 8.01
C ALA A 9 -12.13 14.00 6.68
N PHE A 10 -11.76 12.94 5.95
CA PHE A 10 -12.43 12.56 4.71
C PHE A 10 -13.92 12.23 4.93
N TRP A 11 -14.25 11.37 5.90
CA TRP A 11 -15.64 10.99 6.14
C TRP A 11 -16.49 12.11 6.74
N LEU A 12 -15.91 12.97 7.58
CA LEU A 12 -16.58 14.18 8.06
C LEU A 12 -16.93 15.11 6.90
N ALA A 13 -16.00 15.31 5.96
CA ALA A 13 -16.27 16.12 4.76
C ALA A 13 -17.36 15.48 3.88
N VAL A 14 -17.28 14.18 3.58
CA VAL A 14 -18.31 13.47 2.82
C VAL A 14 -19.68 13.59 3.51
N GLY A 15 -19.75 13.36 4.82
CA GLY A 15 -20.98 13.50 5.59
C GLY A 15 -21.56 14.92 5.52
N SER A 16 -20.70 15.94 5.62
CA SER A 16 -21.12 17.35 5.48
C SER A 16 -21.70 17.65 4.10
N TYR A 17 -21.09 17.17 3.01
CA TYR A 17 -21.62 17.36 1.67
C TYR A 17 -22.95 16.62 1.46
N VAL A 18 -23.09 15.40 1.97
CA VAL A 18 -24.35 14.62 1.89
C VAL A 18 -25.47 15.31 2.66
N LEU A 19 -25.20 15.77 3.89
CA LEU A 19 -26.18 16.48 4.71
C LEU A 19 -26.59 17.81 4.08
N SER A 20 -25.63 18.57 3.53
CA SER A 20 -25.91 19.83 2.85
C SER A 20 -26.73 19.61 1.58
N GLY A 21 -26.41 18.57 0.81
CA GLY A 21 -27.18 18.17 -0.36
C GLY A 21 -28.61 17.76 -0.01
N LEU A 22 -28.80 16.96 1.05
CA LEU A 22 -30.12 16.56 1.53
C LEU A 22 -30.92 17.77 2.03
N ALA A 23 -30.31 18.67 2.79
CA ALA A 23 -30.96 19.89 3.26
C ALA A 23 -31.40 20.78 2.09
N LEU A 24 -30.55 20.95 1.07
CA LEU A 24 -30.90 21.68 -0.15
C LEU A 24 -32.06 21.01 -0.89
N PHE A 25 -32.02 19.68 -1.05
CA PHE A 25 -33.11 18.92 -1.69
C PHE A 25 -34.44 19.12 -0.96
N LEU A 26 -34.45 18.97 0.36
CA LEU A 26 -35.64 19.14 1.18
C LEU A 26 -36.15 20.59 1.15
N TYR A 27 -35.25 21.57 1.15
CA TYR A 27 -35.61 22.98 1.01
C TYR A 27 -36.30 23.26 -0.32
N LEU A 28 -35.75 22.75 -1.44
CA LEU A 28 -36.35 22.91 -2.77
C LEU A 28 -37.70 22.18 -2.86
N LEU A 29 -37.80 20.99 -2.28
CA LEU A 29 -39.04 20.22 -2.25
C LEU A 29 -40.14 20.91 -1.43
N ALA A 30 -39.79 21.45 -0.26
CA ALA A 30 -40.72 22.20 0.58
C ALA A 30 -41.17 23.50 -0.11
N GLY A 31 -40.27 24.21 -0.78
CA GLY A 31 -40.60 25.38 -1.59
C GLY A 31 -41.53 25.07 -2.77
N ASN A 32 -41.53 23.82 -3.25
CA ASN A 32 -42.42 23.32 -4.29
C ASN A 32 -43.66 22.59 -3.72
N GLY A 33 -44.04 22.86 -2.47
CA GLY A 33 -45.24 22.26 -1.86
C GLY A 33 -45.18 20.74 -1.72
N TRP A 34 -43.98 20.18 -1.53
CA TRP A 34 -43.73 18.74 -1.45
C TRP A 34 -44.06 17.93 -2.71
N GLN A 35 -44.22 18.61 -3.85
CA GLN A 35 -44.42 17.96 -5.13
C GLN A 35 -43.07 17.70 -5.81
N LEU A 36 -42.91 16.50 -6.37
CA LEU A 36 -41.76 16.16 -7.21
C LEU A 36 -41.93 16.63 -8.66
N THR A 37 -43.13 17.04 -9.03
CA THR A 37 -43.47 17.59 -10.35
C THR A 37 -43.24 19.10 -10.40
N ASN A 38 -42.93 19.63 -11.57
CA ASN A 38 -42.69 21.05 -11.82
C ASN A 38 -41.63 21.67 -10.90
N LEU A 39 -40.63 20.88 -10.44
CA LEU A 39 -39.52 21.40 -9.66
C LEU A 39 -38.84 22.54 -10.42
N LEU A 40 -38.63 23.68 -9.75
CA LEU A 40 -38.08 24.91 -10.33
C LEU A 40 -38.93 25.52 -11.46
N ASN A 41 -40.21 25.18 -11.55
CA ASN A 41 -41.12 25.55 -12.64
C ASN A 41 -40.67 25.04 -14.02
N LEU A 42 -39.97 23.89 -14.04
CA LEU A 42 -39.47 23.25 -15.26
C LEU A 42 -40.21 21.93 -15.51
N PRO A 43 -40.23 21.42 -16.76
CA PRO A 43 -40.76 20.09 -17.04
C PRO A 43 -40.16 19.04 -16.09
N ASP A 44 -40.99 18.12 -15.59
CA ASP A 44 -40.65 17.22 -14.47
C ASP A 44 -39.25 16.60 -14.58
N LEU A 45 -38.93 16.02 -15.74
CA LEU A 45 -37.63 15.38 -15.98
C LEU A 45 -36.46 16.37 -15.86
N LEU A 46 -36.63 17.58 -16.39
CA LEU A 46 -35.59 18.60 -16.43
C LEU A 46 -35.39 19.24 -15.05
N GLY A 47 -36.48 19.56 -14.36
CA GLY A 47 -36.45 20.05 -12.98
C GLY A 47 -35.80 19.06 -12.03
N PHE A 48 -36.20 17.78 -12.11
CA PHE A 48 -35.63 16.71 -11.29
C PHE A 48 -34.12 16.49 -11.56
N THR A 49 -33.71 16.51 -12.83
CA THR A 49 -32.30 16.36 -13.22
C THR A 49 -31.44 17.49 -12.68
N ILE A 50 -31.92 18.75 -12.76
CA ILE A 50 -31.19 19.91 -12.22
C ILE A 50 -31.06 19.81 -10.71
N VAL A 51 -32.14 19.42 -10.01
CA VAL A 51 -32.11 19.25 -8.56
C VAL A 51 -31.09 18.17 -8.16
N ILE A 52 -31.09 17.02 -8.82
CA ILE A 52 -30.07 15.98 -8.59
C ILE A 52 -28.67 16.52 -8.85
N ALA A 53 -28.46 17.25 -9.94
CA ALA A 53 -27.16 17.82 -10.27
C ALA A 53 -26.70 18.80 -9.19
N LEU A 54 -27.55 19.71 -8.71
CA LEU A 54 -27.24 20.65 -7.65
C LEU A 54 -26.88 19.96 -6.33
N VAL A 55 -27.56 18.86 -6.01
CA VAL A 55 -27.33 18.08 -4.78
C VAL A 55 -26.04 17.27 -4.87
N THR A 56 -25.74 16.66 -6.02
CA THR A 56 -24.63 15.71 -6.18
C THR A 56 -23.33 16.35 -6.66
N PHE A 57 -23.39 17.44 -7.43
CA PHE A 57 -22.22 18.10 -8.02
C PHE A 57 -21.19 18.56 -6.98
N PRO A 58 -21.56 19.20 -5.84
CA PRO A 58 -20.58 19.61 -4.84
C PRO A 58 -19.77 18.45 -4.26
N LEU A 59 -20.42 17.30 -4.04
CA LEU A 59 -19.75 16.09 -3.57
C LEU A 59 -18.79 15.54 -4.64
N LEU A 60 -19.23 15.46 -5.89
CA LEU A 60 -18.39 15.00 -7.00
C LEU A 60 -17.19 15.93 -7.21
N TRP A 61 -17.40 17.25 -7.12
CA TRP A 61 -16.35 18.26 -7.17
C TRP A 61 -15.33 18.09 -6.05
N PHE A 62 -15.80 17.91 -4.80
CA PHE A 62 -14.94 17.61 -3.65
C PHE A 62 -14.10 16.35 -3.87
N LEU A 63 -14.73 15.24 -4.25
CA LEU A 63 -14.03 13.97 -4.50
C LEU A 63 -13.00 14.11 -5.63
N SER A 64 -13.32 14.84 -6.69
CA SER A 64 -12.40 15.13 -7.79
C SER A 64 -11.19 15.94 -7.32
N ASN A 65 -11.42 17.01 -6.54
CA ASN A 65 -10.34 17.85 -6.00
C ASN A 65 -9.42 17.07 -5.06
N VAL A 66 -9.96 16.30 -4.13
CA VAL A 66 -9.16 15.44 -3.24
C VAL A 66 -8.32 14.46 -4.06
N LYS A 67 -8.91 13.83 -5.07
CA LYS A 67 -8.19 12.90 -5.95
C LYS A 67 -7.05 13.61 -6.70
N ILE A 68 -7.27 14.81 -7.23
CA ILE A 68 -6.24 15.62 -7.89
C ILE A 68 -5.11 15.97 -6.92
N GLN A 69 -5.43 16.38 -5.68
CA GLN A 69 -4.44 16.70 -4.66
C GLN A 69 -3.58 15.47 -4.31
N MET A 70 -4.20 14.31 -4.09
CA MET A 70 -3.47 13.06 -3.84
C MET A 70 -2.57 12.68 -5.02
N LEU A 71 -3.04 12.85 -6.26
CA LEU A 71 -2.25 12.59 -7.48
C LEU A 71 -1.06 13.54 -7.65
N ARG A 72 -1.19 14.80 -7.22
CA ARG A 72 -0.10 15.77 -7.20
C ARG A 72 0.91 15.47 -6.10
N ALA A 73 0.45 15.06 -4.91
CA ALA A 73 1.30 14.67 -3.80
C ALA A 73 2.05 13.35 -4.05
N THR A 74 1.50 12.46 -4.88
CA THR A 74 2.17 11.21 -5.26
C THR A 74 3.29 11.51 -6.27
N PRO A 75 4.56 11.23 -5.97
CA PRO A 75 5.66 11.54 -6.88
C PRO A 75 5.56 10.74 -8.18
N ASN A 76 6.12 11.29 -9.26
CA ASN A 76 6.24 10.56 -10.55
C ASN A 76 7.39 9.55 -10.51
N GLU A 77 8.40 9.83 -9.69
CA GLU A 77 9.63 9.07 -9.59
C GLU A 77 10.02 8.91 -8.15
N TRP A 78 10.59 7.77 -7.81
CA TRP A 78 11.15 7.53 -6.50
C TRP A 78 12.60 8.01 -6.48
N GLN A 79 12.92 8.87 -5.52
CA GLN A 79 14.27 9.40 -5.36
C GLN A 79 14.94 8.73 -4.17
N PHE A 80 15.92 7.88 -4.46
CA PHE A 80 16.84 7.39 -3.43
C PHE A 80 17.94 8.42 -3.24
N LYS A 81 17.86 9.20 -2.16
CA LYS A 81 18.92 10.11 -1.73
C LYS A 81 19.83 9.39 -0.77
N VAL A 82 21.14 9.51 -0.95
CA VAL A 82 22.13 8.93 -0.03
C VAL A 82 21.93 9.53 1.35
N ALA A 83 21.90 8.66 2.37
CA ALA A 83 21.85 9.08 3.76
C ALA A 83 23.26 9.17 4.34
N VAL A 84 23.52 10.26 5.06
CA VAL A 84 24.71 10.39 5.91
C VAL A 84 24.25 10.25 7.35
N ILE A 85 24.84 9.31 8.09
CA ILE A 85 24.46 8.99 9.47
C ILE A 85 24.44 10.25 10.37
N ALA A 86 25.40 11.16 10.18
CA ALA A 86 25.53 12.40 10.94
C ALA A 86 24.32 13.34 10.81
N ASP A 87 23.53 13.22 9.74
CA ASP A 87 22.34 14.04 9.51
C ASP A 87 21.13 13.57 10.35
N TYR A 88 21.26 12.44 11.06
CA TYR A 88 20.19 11.81 11.81
C TYR A 88 20.53 11.72 13.31
N PRO A 89 20.41 12.82 14.07
CA PRO A 89 20.76 12.86 15.49
C PRO A 89 19.88 11.94 16.36
N GLN A 90 18.69 11.56 15.88
CA GLN A 90 17.74 10.68 16.57
C GLN A 90 17.95 9.19 16.23
N LEU A 91 18.91 8.87 15.35
CA LEU A 91 19.17 7.50 14.91
C LEU A 91 19.69 6.66 16.07
N ASP A 92 19.04 5.52 16.33
CA ASP A 92 19.58 4.54 17.26
C ASP A 92 20.71 3.76 16.58
N LEU A 93 21.94 4.22 16.80
CA LEU A 93 23.16 3.64 16.24
C LEU A 93 23.44 2.23 16.79
N ASN A 94 23.14 1.97 18.06
CA ASN A 94 23.38 0.68 18.68
C ASN A 94 22.49 -0.39 18.03
N TRP A 95 21.20 -0.08 17.89
CA TRP A 95 20.27 -0.97 17.19
C TRP A 95 20.68 -1.15 15.73
N LEU A 96 21.02 -0.07 15.02
CA LEU A 96 21.42 -0.14 13.61
C LEU A 96 22.65 -1.05 13.43
N GLN A 97 23.67 -0.89 14.27
CA GLN A 97 24.87 -1.70 14.24
C GLN A 97 24.57 -3.17 14.56
N GLN A 98 23.76 -3.43 15.59
CA GLN A 98 23.35 -4.79 15.96
C GLN A 98 22.64 -5.49 14.80
N GLN A 99 21.66 -4.84 14.16
CA GLN A 99 20.93 -5.42 13.03
C GLN A 99 21.84 -5.62 11.80
N THR A 100 22.76 -4.68 11.55
CA THR A 100 23.76 -4.79 10.48
C THR A 100 24.62 -6.04 10.68
N THR A 101 25.20 -6.23 11.87
CA THR A 101 26.01 -7.41 12.20
C THR A 101 25.23 -8.71 12.04
N ILE A 102 23.96 -8.74 12.47
CA ILE A 102 23.11 -9.92 12.29
C ILE A 102 22.91 -10.23 10.80
N LEU A 103 22.53 -9.25 9.99
CA LEU A 103 22.34 -9.46 8.55
C LEU A 103 23.64 -9.91 7.85
N GLU A 104 24.77 -9.30 8.16
CA GLU A 104 26.07 -9.71 7.62
C GLU A 104 26.43 -11.15 7.99
N SER A 105 26.16 -11.56 9.23
CA SER A 105 26.35 -12.95 9.68
C SER A 105 25.44 -13.95 8.96
N LEU A 106 24.28 -13.50 8.47
CA LEU A 106 23.36 -14.27 7.64
C LEU A 106 23.73 -14.27 6.15
N GLY A 107 24.85 -13.63 5.76
CA GLY A 107 25.36 -13.61 4.39
C GLY A 107 24.86 -12.43 3.54
N PHE A 108 24.25 -11.41 4.15
CA PHE A 108 23.88 -10.18 3.46
C PHE A 108 25.09 -9.24 3.31
N VAL A 109 25.10 -8.48 2.22
CA VAL A 109 26.09 -7.44 1.92
C VAL A 109 25.37 -6.11 1.81
N GLN A 110 25.86 -5.09 2.52
CA GLN A 110 25.29 -3.74 2.45
C GLN A 110 25.43 -3.16 1.05
N LEU A 111 24.34 -2.57 0.55
CA LEU A 111 24.30 -1.90 -0.75
C LEU A 111 24.34 -0.38 -0.64
N MET A 112 23.49 0.19 0.23
CA MET A 112 23.29 1.63 0.31
C MET A 112 22.58 2.04 1.60
N ASP A 113 22.97 3.20 2.12
CA ASP A 113 22.20 3.97 3.11
C ASP A 113 21.44 5.09 2.40
N TYR A 114 20.14 5.20 2.65
CA TYR A 114 19.31 6.19 1.96
C TYR A 114 18.19 6.77 2.83
N ASN A 115 17.74 7.95 2.43
CA ASN A 115 16.70 8.70 3.11
C ASN A 115 15.32 8.11 2.77
N VAL A 116 14.49 7.94 3.80
CA VAL A 116 13.09 7.55 3.64
C VAL A 116 12.22 8.79 3.64
N ASP A 117 11.93 9.31 2.46
CA ASP A 117 10.98 10.41 2.23
C ASP A 117 9.53 9.88 2.13
N PRO A 118 8.50 10.63 2.60
CA PRO A 118 8.56 11.94 3.27
C PRO A 118 8.77 11.86 4.80
N GLY A 119 9.14 10.70 5.34
CA GLY A 119 9.09 10.40 6.77
C GLY A 119 10.24 10.92 7.61
N ASN A 120 11.19 11.66 7.01
CA ASN A 120 12.50 11.93 7.61
C ASN A 120 13.02 10.65 8.28
N GLY A 121 13.24 9.60 7.49
CA GLY A 121 13.72 8.31 8.02
C GLY A 121 15.07 7.95 7.44
N PHE A 122 15.73 7.01 8.08
CA PHE A 122 16.95 6.38 7.62
C PHE A 122 16.65 4.92 7.27
N ALA A 123 17.16 4.44 6.13
CA ALA A 123 17.12 3.03 5.79
C ALA A 123 18.48 2.57 5.25
N ARG A 124 18.84 1.34 5.60
CA ARG A 124 20.02 0.64 5.07
C ARG A 124 19.55 -0.59 4.30
N CYS A 125 19.90 -0.64 3.02
CA CYS A 125 19.60 -1.75 2.13
C CYS A 125 20.76 -2.73 2.05
N PHE A 126 20.44 -4.02 2.01
CA PHE A 126 21.37 -5.12 1.81
C PHE A 126 20.87 -6.07 0.73
N ALA A 127 21.77 -6.86 0.17
CA ALA A 127 21.48 -7.97 -0.73
C ALA A 127 22.09 -9.27 -0.21
N HIS A 128 21.39 -10.38 -0.40
CA HIS A 128 21.93 -11.72 -0.19
C HIS A 128 22.26 -12.36 -1.54
N PRO A 129 23.55 -12.49 -1.90
CA PRO A 129 23.95 -12.93 -3.24
C PRO A 129 23.64 -14.40 -3.54
N GLN A 130 23.54 -15.27 -2.52
CA GLN A 130 23.22 -16.69 -2.69
C GLN A 130 21.72 -16.96 -2.62
N GLN A 131 20.98 -16.20 -1.81
CA GLN A 131 19.53 -16.38 -1.66
C GLN A 131 18.72 -15.49 -2.58
N TYR A 132 19.33 -14.55 -3.31
CA TYR A 132 18.66 -13.64 -4.24
C TYR A 132 17.48 -12.86 -3.61
N CYS A 133 17.74 -12.24 -2.46
CA CYS A 133 16.77 -11.39 -1.78
C CYS A 133 17.45 -10.12 -1.25
N PHE A 134 16.63 -9.11 -0.96
CA PHE A 134 17.05 -7.89 -0.31
C PHE A 134 16.61 -7.91 1.15
N ALA A 135 17.40 -7.25 1.99
CA ALA A 135 16.98 -6.84 3.32
C ALA A 135 17.01 -5.32 3.42
N GLU A 136 16.15 -4.77 4.25
CA GLU A 136 16.15 -3.35 4.57
C GLU A 136 15.86 -3.19 6.05
N ILE A 137 16.73 -2.47 6.75
CA ILE A 137 16.48 -2.03 8.12
C ILE A 137 16.20 -0.53 8.11
N GLY A 138 15.09 -0.14 8.73
CA GLY A 138 14.57 1.21 8.68
C GLY A 138 14.30 1.78 10.06
N GLN A 139 14.50 3.08 10.18
CA GLN A 139 14.19 3.90 11.34
C GLN A 139 13.44 5.15 10.86
N ILE A 140 12.16 5.29 11.26
CA ILE A 140 11.34 6.46 10.90
C ILE A 140 11.17 7.34 12.14
N PHE A 141 11.61 8.60 12.03
CA PHE A 141 11.56 9.58 13.12
C PHE A 141 10.19 10.29 13.09
N THR A 142 9.35 10.04 14.10
CA THR A 142 8.05 10.73 14.20
C THR A 142 8.18 12.03 15.01
N LEU A 143 7.65 13.13 14.48
CA LEU A 143 7.77 14.46 15.10
C LEU A 143 6.95 14.64 16.40
N LYS A 144 6.01 13.73 16.69
CA LYS A 144 4.98 13.93 17.73
C LYS A 144 5.09 13.01 18.94
N GLU A 145 5.79 11.89 18.80
CA GLU A 145 6.04 10.95 19.88
C GLU A 145 7.53 10.61 19.76
N ASP A 146 8.28 10.57 20.86
CA ASP A 146 9.68 10.04 20.90
C ASP A 146 9.78 8.55 20.49
N LYS A 147 8.74 8.01 19.84
CA LYS A 147 8.68 6.66 19.32
C LYS A 147 9.30 6.62 17.94
N LEU A 148 10.49 6.06 17.95
CA LEU A 148 11.22 5.61 16.80
C LEU A 148 10.60 4.31 16.27
N ALA A 149 10.00 4.35 15.07
CA ALA A 149 9.51 3.15 14.43
C ALA A 149 10.69 2.43 13.76
N LYS A 150 11.02 1.24 14.26
CA LYS A 150 12.09 0.39 13.75
C LYS A 150 11.48 -0.81 13.02
N ASN A 151 12.07 -1.19 11.90
CA ASN A 151 11.73 -2.43 11.21
C ASN A 151 12.90 -3.00 10.43
N CYS A 152 12.80 -4.27 10.14
CA CYS A 152 13.57 -5.07 9.20
C CYS A 152 12.55 -5.65 8.22
N THR A 153 12.88 -5.60 6.95
CA THR A 153 12.07 -6.19 5.89
C THR A 153 12.94 -7.06 5.00
N PHE A 154 12.39 -8.18 4.56
CA PHE A 154 12.97 -8.97 3.48
C PHE A 154 12.10 -8.85 2.25
N HIS A 155 12.74 -8.72 1.10
CA HIS A 155 12.06 -8.59 -0.19
C HIS A 155 12.66 -9.55 -1.21
N SER A 156 11.80 -10.26 -1.93
CA SER A 156 12.19 -11.02 -3.12
C SER A 156 11.36 -10.59 -4.31
N SER A 157 12.05 -10.24 -5.39
CA SER A 157 11.44 -10.13 -6.72
C SER A 157 11.41 -11.51 -7.35
N LEU A 158 10.26 -11.89 -7.89
CA LEU A 158 10.01 -13.16 -8.55
C LEU A 158 9.63 -12.86 -10.01
N SER A 159 9.75 -13.85 -10.89
CA SER A 159 9.36 -13.69 -12.29
C SER A 159 7.86 -13.44 -12.43
N GLN A 160 7.46 -12.89 -13.59
CA GLN A 160 6.08 -12.46 -13.88
C GLN A 160 5.56 -11.40 -12.90
N ASP A 161 6.40 -10.42 -12.54
CA ASP A 161 6.06 -9.27 -11.69
C ASP A 161 5.58 -9.64 -10.28
N TRP A 162 5.82 -10.86 -9.84
CA TRP A 162 5.54 -11.28 -8.48
C TRP A 162 6.56 -10.72 -7.51
N SER A 163 6.10 -10.37 -6.31
CA SER A 163 6.98 -9.93 -5.24
C SER A 163 6.51 -10.48 -3.90
N LEU A 164 7.47 -10.77 -3.03
CA LEU A 164 7.22 -11.19 -1.66
C LEU A 164 7.93 -10.23 -0.71
N THR A 165 7.23 -9.78 0.33
CA THR A 165 7.81 -8.96 1.39
C THR A 165 7.40 -9.48 2.76
N ALA A 166 8.37 -9.70 3.65
CA ALA A 166 8.13 -10.00 5.06
C ALA A 166 8.65 -8.83 5.91
N ILE A 167 7.91 -8.42 6.96
CA ILE A 167 8.20 -7.22 7.76
C ILE A 167 8.10 -7.58 9.25
N ASN A 168 9.13 -7.32 10.07
CA ASN A 168 9.13 -7.63 11.51
C ASN A 168 8.47 -6.54 12.39
N ARG A 169 7.27 -6.07 12.03
CA ARG A 169 6.51 -5.18 12.92
C ARG A 169 5.05 -5.53 12.92
N GLU A 170 4.36 -5.06 13.95
CA GLU A 170 2.90 -5.05 13.96
C GLU A 170 2.36 -4.20 12.80
N VAL A 171 1.24 -4.66 12.26
CA VAL A 171 0.43 -3.87 11.33
C VAL A 171 -0.13 -2.69 12.09
N ASN A 172 0.01 -1.50 11.53
CA ASN A 172 -0.54 -0.29 12.12
C ASN A 172 -1.60 0.32 11.20
N GLN A 173 -2.31 1.32 11.70
CA GLN A 173 -3.39 1.97 10.98
C GLN A 173 -2.90 2.71 9.72
N LEU A 174 -1.66 3.21 9.73
CA LEU A 174 -1.07 3.92 8.59
C LEU A 174 -0.84 3.00 7.39
N ASP A 175 -0.85 1.68 7.58
CA ASP A 175 -0.80 0.69 6.49
C ASP A 175 -2.07 0.69 5.63
N GLY A 176 -3.17 1.33 6.08
CA GLY A 176 -4.43 1.41 5.34
C GLY A 176 -4.31 2.11 3.99
N ILE A 177 -3.49 3.17 3.89
CA ILE A 177 -3.24 3.84 2.60
C ILE A 177 -2.40 2.95 1.67
N ALA A 178 -1.36 2.30 2.20
CA ALA A 178 -0.56 1.35 1.43
C ALA A 178 -1.43 0.19 0.91
N TYR A 179 -2.43 -0.24 1.67
CA TYR A 179 -3.38 -1.28 1.29
C TYR A 179 -4.26 -0.89 0.08
N ILE A 180 -4.57 0.39 -0.10
CA ILE A 180 -5.30 0.88 -1.29
C ILE A 180 -4.52 0.59 -2.57
N TRP A 181 -3.19 0.69 -2.51
CA TRP A 181 -2.28 0.55 -3.65
C TRP A 181 -1.70 -0.85 -3.78
N ARG A 182 -2.31 -1.86 -3.16
CA ARG A 182 -1.82 -3.24 -3.23
C ARG A 182 -1.69 -3.71 -4.68
N HIS A 183 -0.52 -4.23 -5.04
CA HIS A 183 -0.31 -4.87 -6.34
C HIS A 183 -0.92 -6.27 -6.31
N PRO A 184 -1.65 -6.71 -7.35
CA PRO A 184 -2.23 -8.05 -7.39
C PRO A 184 -1.20 -9.17 -7.21
N GLN A 185 0.02 -8.98 -7.70
CA GLN A 185 1.11 -9.96 -7.60
C GLN A 185 2.11 -9.63 -6.46
N ALA A 186 1.73 -8.80 -5.49
CA ALA A 186 2.53 -8.56 -4.29
C ALA A 186 1.95 -9.33 -3.10
N VAL A 187 2.78 -10.20 -2.52
CA VAL A 187 2.52 -10.86 -1.25
C VAL A 187 3.28 -10.11 -0.15
N ARG A 188 2.57 -9.74 0.91
CA ARG A 188 3.17 -9.11 2.09
C ARG A 188 2.71 -9.78 3.37
N THR A 189 3.63 -10.06 4.27
CA THR A 189 3.35 -10.59 5.60
C THR A 189 4.02 -9.73 6.68
N TYR A 190 3.32 -9.56 7.79
CA TYR A 190 3.77 -8.82 8.96
C TYR A 190 3.90 -9.79 10.12
N HIS A 191 5.06 -9.79 10.77
CA HIS A 191 5.39 -10.65 11.88
C HIS A 191 5.81 -9.80 13.07
N SER A 192 5.03 -9.80 14.14
CA SER A 192 5.34 -9.03 15.34
C SER A 192 6.31 -9.80 16.22
N ASN A 193 7.31 -9.11 16.78
CA ASN A 193 8.18 -9.62 17.85
C ASN A 193 9.01 -10.86 17.48
N ILE A 194 9.32 -11.06 16.20
CA ILE A 194 10.23 -12.12 15.75
C ILE A 194 11.62 -11.55 15.42
N ASN A 195 12.64 -12.38 15.59
CA ASN A 195 14.01 -12.00 15.29
C ASN A 195 14.29 -12.00 13.77
N VAL A 196 15.39 -11.39 13.35
CA VAL A 196 15.74 -11.20 11.92
C VAL A 196 16.00 -12.53 11.21
N ASP A 197 16.67 -13.46 11.87
CA ASP A 197 16.93 -14.81 11.38
C ASP A 197 15.62 -15.61 11.18
N GLU A 198 14.72 -15.57 12.15
CA GLU A 198 13.40 -16.20 12.07
C GLU A 198 12.55 -15.57 10.95
N LEU A 199 12.57 -14.24 10.81
CA LEU A 199 11.87 -13.54 9.73
C LEU A 199 12.42 -13.96 8.36
N LEU A 200 13.74 -14.12 8.22
CA LEU A 200 14.36 -14.59 6.98
C LEU A 200 13.89 -16.00 6.64
N GLN A 201 13.88 -16.92 7.61
CA GLN A 201 13.41 -18.28 7.39
C GLN A 201 11.93 -18.30 6.97
N ALA A 202 11.07 -17.54 7.65
CA ALA A 202 9.66 -17.41 7.27
C ALA A 202 9.49 -16.88 5.84
N HIS A 203 10.29 -15.87 5.45
CA HIS A 203 10.31 -15.32 4.10
C HIS A 203 10.74 -16.37 3.05
N LEU A 204 11.81 -17.11 3.31
CA LEU A 204 12.33 -18.12 2.38
C LEU A 204 11.38 -19.32 2.21
N ILE A 205 10.75 -19.78 3.29
CA ILE A 205 9.75 -20.85 3.26
C ILE A 205 8.54 -20.43 2.41
N LEU A 206 7.97 -19.25 2.69
CA LEU A 206 6.83 -18.74 1.93
C LEU A 206 7.21 -18.49 0.47
N ARG A 207 8.41 -17.99 0.20
CA ARG A 207 8.92 -17.84 -1.16
C ARG A 207 8.92 -19.18 -1.89
N GLN A 208 9.53 -20.22 -1.31
CA GLN A 208 9.60 -21.54 -1.93
C GLN A 208 8.21 -22.12 -2.19
N GLN A 209 7.27 -21.90 -1.27
CA GLN A 209 5.88 -22.26 -1.48
C GLN A 209 5.27 -21.52 -2.68
N ILE A 210 5.43 -20.20 -2.79
CA ILE A 210 4.90 -19.43 -3.94
C ILE A 210 5.51 -19.89 -5.26
N LEU A 211 6.85 -20.08 -5.30
CA LEU A 211 7.54 -20.59 -6.50
C LEU A 211 6.93 -21.93 -6.93
N THR A 212 6.69 -22.81 -5.95
CA THR A 212 6.11 -24.13 -6.18
C THR A 212 4.64 -24.02 -6.60
N ASP A 213 3.81 -23.25 -5.94
CA ASP A 213 2.36 -23.23 -6.19
C ASP A 213 2.01 -22.52 -7.50
N VAL A 214 2.76 -21.48 -7.86
CA VAL A 214 2.51 -20.66 -9.07
C VAL A 214 3.33 -21.16 -10.26
N GLY A 215 4.47 -21.83 -10.04
CA GLY A 215 5.37 -22.27 -11.12
C GLY A 215 6.22 -21.13 -11.70
N ILE A 216 6.69 -20.23 -10.83
CA ILE A 216 7.56 -19.10 -11.18
C ILE A 216 8.96 -19.30 -10.58
N SER A 217 9.87 -18.39 -10.90
CA SER A 217 11.27 -18.40 -10.46
C SER A 217 11.62 -17.15 -9.65
N VAL A 218 12.69 -17.21 -8.86
CA VAL A 218 13.26 -16.03 -8.21
C VAL A 218 14.05 -15.19 -9.22
N SER A 219 14.02 -13.87 -9.09
CA SER A 219 14.92 -12.99 -9.83
C SER A 219 16.29 -12.98 -9.18
N ASN A 220 17.34 -13.20 -9.97
CA ASN A 220 18.71 -13.30 -9.45
C ASN A 220 19.45 -11.96 -9.39
N ASP A 221 18.89 -10.90 -9.98
CA ASP A 221 19.50 -9.57 -9.94
C ASP A 221 19.24 -8.90 -8.58
N VAL A 222 20.25 -8.98 -7.71
CA VAL A 222 20.27 -8.32 -6.41
C VAL A 222 21.14 -7.07 -6.38
N SER A 223 21.38 -6.45 -7.54
CA SER A 223 22.12 -5.20 -7.60
C SER A 223 21.33 -4.04 -7.00
N TRP A 224 22.03 -3.00 -6.55
CA TRP A 224 21.41 -1.72 -6.16
C TRP A 224 20.57 -1.12 -7.30
N SER A 225 20.98 -1.32 -8.56
CA SER A 225 20.22 -0.83 -9.71
C SER A 225 18.86 -1.53 -9.85
N ALA A 226 18.80 -2.85 -9.61
CA ALA A 226 17.56 -3.60 -9.58
C ALA A 226 16.66 -3.15 -8.43
N TYR A 227 17.21 -2.99 -7.23
CA TYR A 227 16.46 -2.49 -6.08
C TYR A 227 15.84 -1.10 -6.35
N ARG A 228 16.60 -0.18 -6.95
CA ARG A 228 16.08 1.13 -7.34
C ARG A 228 14.97 1.03 -8.38
N SER A 229 15.13 0.15 -9.36
CA SER A 229 14.11 -0.11 -10.39
C SER A 229 12.79 -0.59 -9.77
N LEU A 230 12.85 -1.48 -8.76
CA LEU A 230 11.67 -1.93 -8.01
C LEU A 230 10.95 -0.77 -7.31
N GLY A 231 11.69 0.11 -6.64
CA GLY A 231 11.13 1.31 -6.01
C GLY A 231 10.46 2.26 -7.01
N GLN A 232 11.08 2.45 -8.18
CA GLN A 232 10.56 3.26 -9.27
C GLN A 232 9.27 2.66 -9.86
N GLN A 233 9.28 1.37 -10.19
CA GLN A 233 8.11 0.65 -10.70
C GLN A 233 6.96 0.69 -9.71
N ALA A 234 7.23 0.48 -8.41
CA ALA A 234 6.21 0.58 -7.37
C ALA A 234 5.60 1.99 -7.29
N THR A 235 6.40 3.04 -7.46
CA THR A 235 5.91 4.43 -7.45
C THR A 235 5.02 4.74 -8.64
N ILE A 236 5.45 4.33 -9.85
CA ILE A 236 4.63 4.43 -11.06
C ILE A 236 3.31 3.69 -10.88
N PHE A 237 3.36 2.45 -10.37
CA PHE A 237 2.19 1.62 -10.14
C PHE A 237 1.19 2.26 -9.16
N ARG A 238 1.67 2.78 -8.02
CA ARG A 238 0.82 3.47 -7.03
C ARG A 238 0.10 4.65 -7.68
N LYS A 239 0.81 5.47 -8.45
CA LYS A 239 0.23 6.64 -9.14
C LYS A 239 -0.81 6.24 -10.19
N GLN A 240 -0.52 5.21 -11.00
CA GLN A 240 -1.47 4.68 -11.99
C GLN A 240 -2.71 4.07 -11.31
N THR A 241 -2.53 3.35 -10.21
CA THR A 241 -3.61 2.78 -9.42
C THR A 241 -4.51 3.87 -8.86
N LEU A 242 -3.93 4.91 -8.26
CA LEU A 242 -4.69 6.07 -7.77
C LEU A 242 -5.47 6.78 -8.89
N ARG A 243 -4.90 6.90 -10.10
CA ARG A 243 -5.61 7.47 -11.25
C ARG A 243 -6.85 6.66 -11.62
N ARG A 244 -6.74 5.33 -11.67
CA ARG A 244 -7.81 4.44 -12.13
C ARG A 244 -8.87 4.15 -11.06
N LYS A 245 -8.49 4.11 -9.79
CA LYS A 245 -9.37 3.72 -8.70
C LYS A 245 -10.40 4.81 -8.37
N ASN A 246 -11.63 4.41 -8.04
CA ASN A 246 -12.62 5.33 -7.48
C ASN A 246 -12.20 5.72 -6.05
N LEU A 247 -12.16 7.02 -5.77
CA LEU A 247 -11.66 7.53 -4.47
C LEU A 247 -12.54 7.07 -3.30
N LEU A 248 -13.86 7.09 -3.45
CA LEU A 248 -14.77 6.69 -2.37
C LEU A 248 -14.58 5.20 -2.02
N LEU A 249 -14.46 4.34 -3.03
CA LEU A 249 -14.16 2.92 -2.83
C LEU A 249 -12.77 2.71 -2.20
N ALA A 250 -11.77 3.47 -2.65
CA ALA A 250 -10.43 3.43 -2.08
C ALA A 250 -10.42 3.80 -0.59
N MET A 251 -11.13 4.86 -0.20
CA MET A 251 -11.24 5.29 1.18
C MET A 251 -12.05 4.32 2.03
N LEU A 252 -13.09 3.70 1.48
CA LEU A 252 -13.83 2.63 2.15
C LEU A 252 -12.93 1.42 2.45
N GLU A 253 -12.14 0.96 1.46
CA GLU A 253 -11.18 -0.13 1.67
C GLU A 253 -10.15 0.21 2.77
N ALA A 254 -9.63 1.43 2.77
CA ALA A 254 -8.69 1.89 3.80
C ALA A 254 -9.35 1.96 5.18
N THR A 255 -10.60 2.40 5.26
CA THR A 255 -11.37 2.47 6.51
C THR A 255 -11.62 1.08 7.08
N LEU A 256 -12.05 0.15 6.24
CA LEU A 256 -12.24 -1.25 6.63
C LEU A 256 -10.93 -1.88 7.10
N PHE A 257 -9.82 -1.53 6.43
CA PHE A 257 -8.49 -1.96 6.87
C PHE A 257 -8.13 -1.39 8.23
N GLU A 258 -8.28 -0.08 8.47
CA GLU A 258 -7.96 0.54 9.76
C GLU A 258 -8.82 0.00 10.91
N MET A 259 -10.07 -0.38 10.63
CA MET A 259 -10.96 -1.01 11.62
C MET A 259 -10.60 -2.46 11.91
N LYS A 260 -10.08 -3.19 10.91
CA LYS A 260 -9.68 -4.59 11.05
C LYS A 260 -8.39 -4.87 10.27
N PRO A 261 -7.24 -4.46 10.80
CA PRO A 261 -5.96 -4.64 10.12
C PRO A 261 -5.66 -6.12 9.90
N LYS A 262 -5.03 -6.43 8.77
CA LYS A 262 -4.60 -7.80 8.42
C LYS A 262 -3.09 -7.86 8.34
N SER A 263 -2.49 -8.83 9.04
CA SER A 263 -1.06 -9.17 8.99
C SER A 263 -0.63 -9.80 7.67
N GLU A 264 -1.57 -10.23 6.84
CA GLU A 264 -1.27 -10.89 5.58
C GLU A 264 -2.03 -10.28 4.41
N TRP A 265 -1.28 -9.89 3.39
CA TRP A 265 -1.79 -9.40 2.10
C TRP A 265 -1.29 -10.35 1.02
N LEU A 266 -2.12 -11.30 0.62
CA LEU A 266 -1.72 -12.33 -0.35
C LEU A 266 -1.93 -11.91 -1.81
N GLY A 267 -2.45 -10.71 -2.08
CA GLY A 267 -2.82 -10.30 -3.44
C GLY A 267 -3.75 -11.34 -4.11
N ASP A 268 -3.40 -11.72 -5.33
CA ASP A 268 -4.06 -12.78 -6.11
C ASP A 268 -3.37 -14.15 -5.97
N TYR A 269 -2.41 -14.31 -5.05
CA TYR A 269 -1.70 -15.58 -4.82
C TYR A 269 -2.65 -16.78 -4.65
N PRO A 270 -3.72 -16.71 -3.82
CA PRO A 270 -4.63 -17.84 -3.66
C PRO A 270 -5.36 -18.24 -4.96
N LYS A 271 -5.57 -17.29 -5.88
CA LYS A 271 -6.15 -17.58 -7.21
C LYS A 271 -5.11 -18.19 -8.14
N ALA A 272 -3.89 -17.66 -8.13
CA ALA A 272 -2.79 -18.16 -8.94
C ALA A 272 -2.38 -19.58 -8.55
N ALA A 273 -2.25 -19.86 -7.25
CA ALA A 273 -1.97 -21.20 -6.72
C ALA A 273 -3.00 -22.24 -7.19
N LYS A 274 -4.31 -21.91 -7.13
CA LYS A 274 -5.38 -22.80 -7.63
C LYS A 274 -5.28 -23.09 -9.14
N ARG A 275 -4.80 -22.13 -9.95
CA ARG A 275 -4.58 -22.34 -11.38
C ARG A 275 -3.36 -23.23 -11.63
N GLY A 276 -2.27 -23.01 -10.88
CA GLY A 276 -1.06 -23.81 -10.95
C GLY A 276 -1.31 -25.28 -10.60
N THR A 277 -2.09 -25.56 -9.56
CA THR A 277 -2.48 -26.93 -9.19
C THR A 277 -3.30 -27.64 -10.26
N ASN A 278 -4.23 -26.92 -10.92
CA ASN A 278 -5.04 -27.48 -12.00
C ASN A 278 -4.19 -27.80 -13.23
N ASN A 279 -3.29 -26.91 -13.63
CA ASN A 279 -2.43 -27.18 -14.81
C ASN A 279 -1.50 -28.39 -14.60
N ARG A 280 -1.05 -28.64 -13.37
CA ARG A 280 -0.28 -29.85 -13.03
C ARG A 280 -1.11 -31.13 -13.08
N SER A 281 -2.37 -31.10 -12.66
CA SER A 281 -3.25 -32.28 -12.72
C SER A 281 -3.69 -32.65 -14.14
N TYR A 282 -3.74 -31.68 -15.06
CA TYR A 282 -3.95 -31.94 -16.49
C TYR A 282 -2.68 -32.43 -17.21
N GLY A 283 -1.49 -31.92 -16.85
CA GLY A 283 -0.22 -32.38 -17.42
C GLY A 283 0.08 -33.86 -17.14
N PHE A 284 -0.27 -34.36 -15.96
CA PHE A 284 -0.08 -35.76 -15.58
C PHE A 284 -1.00 -36.73 -16.35
N LYS A 285 -2.15 -36.27 -16.86
CA LYS A 285 -3.08 -37.11 -17.64
C LYS A 285 -2.65 -37.32 -19.09
N HIS A 286 -1.72 -36.51 -19.60
CA HIS A 286 -1.26 -36.59 -20.99
C HIS A 286 0.16 -37.15 -21.16
N SER A 287 0.91 -37.38 -20.07
CA SER A 287 2.25 -38.01 -20.11
C SER A 287 2.24 -39.53 -19.86
N LEU A 288 1.06 -40.15 -19.79
CA LEU A 288 0.87 -41.60 -19.72
C LEU A 288 0.16 -42.06 -21.00
N ARG A 289 0.90 -42.07 -22.11
CA ARG A 289 0.59 -42.82 -23.32
C ARG A 289 1.84 -43.55 -23.78
#